data_AF-A0A7W1PVQ6-F1
#
_entry.id   AF-A0A7W1PVQ6-F1
#
_cell.length_a   1.000
_cell.length_b   1.000
_cell.length_c   1.000
_cell.angle_alpha   90.00
_cell.angle_beta   90.00
_cell.angle_gamma   90.00
#
_symmetry.space_group_name_H-M   'P 1'
#
loop_
_entity.id
_entity.type
_entity.pdbx_description
1 polymer ?
#
loop_
_entity_poly.entity_id
_entity_poly.type
_entity_poly.pdbx_seq_one_letter_code
_entity_poly.pdbx_strand_id
1 'polypeptide(L)' 'CKGAMFGLGAGENTPPLHHPDYDFPDELISNGAEIFYELIKDINGK' A
#
# COMPACT_ATOMS: atom_id res chain seq x y z
N CYS A 1 -8.49 4.62 21.32
CA CYS A 1 -7.67 3.74 20.47
C CYS A 1 -6.82 4.62 19.55
N LYS A 2 -5.52 4.38 19.43
CA LYS A 2 -4.67 5.08 18.44
C LYS A 2 -4.56 4.19 17.20
N GLY A 3 -4.80 4.77 16.03
CA GLY A 3 -4.70 4.09 14.74
C GLY A 3 -4.51 5.11 13.63
N ALA A 4 -4.01 4.66 12.49
CA ALA A 4 -3.79 5.47 11.30
C ALA A 4 -4.22 4.68 10.06
N MET A 5 -4.55 5.41 9.00
CA MET A 5 -4.82 4.87 7.66
C MET A 5 -3.94 5.64 6.67
N PHE A 6 -3.34 4.92 5.73
CA PHE A 6 -2.58 5.49 4.63
C PHE A 6 -2.94 4.75 3.34
N GLY A 7 -2.66 5.38 2.20
CA GLY A 7 -2.79 4.75 0.88
C GLY A 7 -1.43 4.56 0.24
N LEU A 8 -1.30 3.49 -0.55
CA LEU A 8 -0.20 3.27 -1.48
C LEU A 8 -0.74 3.51 -2.90
N GLY A 9 -0.30 4.60 -3.53
CA GLY A 9 -0.79 4.98 -4.86
C GLY A 9 -0.17 4.15 -5.98
N ALA A 10 -0.95 3.93 -7.05
CA ALA A 10 -0.53 3.19 -8.23
C ALA A 10 0.26 4.02 -9.27
N GLY A 11 0.72 5.22 -8.91
CA GLY A 11 1.36 6.18 -9.82
C GLY A 11 0.37 7.14 -10.50
N GLU A 12 0.90 8.24 -11.03
CA GLU A 12 0.10 9.34 -11.60
C GLU A 12 -0.47 9.02 -12.99
N ASN A 13 0.13 8.05 -13.69
CA ASN A 13 -0.27 7.65 -15.05
C ASN A 13 -1.22 6.43 -15.06
N THR A 14 -1.63 5.96 -13.89
CA THR A 14 -2.55 4.82 -13.75
C THR A 14 -3.99 5.33 -13.71
N PRO A 15 -4.95 4.65 -14.38
CA PRO A 15 -6.36 5.03 -14.30
C PRO A 15 -6.84 5.17 -12.86
N PRO A 16 -7.86 6.01 -12.59
CA PRO A 16 -8.44 6.09 -11.26
C PRO A 16 -9.13 4.78 -10.89
N LEU A 17 -9.25 4.53 -9.58
CA LEU A 17 -10.04 3.41 -9.06
C LEU A 17 -11.46 3.44 -9.63
N HIS A 18 -12.01 2.25 -9.91
CA HIS A 18 -13.30 2.03 -10.58
C HIS A 18 -13.36 2.34 -12.09
N HIS A 19 -12.26 2.80 -12.70
CA HIS A 19 -12.19 2.87 -14.17
C HIS A 19 -12.20 1.44 -14.76
N PRO A 20 -12.89 1.18 -15.89
CA PRO A 20 -12.93 -0.16 -16.50
C PRO A 20 -11.55 -0.70 -16.90
N ASP A 21 -10.64 0.21 -17.25
CA ASP A 21 -9.26 -0.13 -17.64
C ASP A 21 -8.28 -0.11 -16.45
N TYR A 22 -8.78 0.03 -15.21
CA TYR A 22 -7.90 -0.08 -14.05
C TYR A 22 -7.42 -1.53 -13.90
N ASP A 23 -6.12 -1.71 -14.05
CA ASP A 23 -5.43 -2.96 -13.73
C ASP A 23 -4.48 -2.70 -12.56
N PHE A 24 -4.48 -3.61 -11.58
CA PHE A 24 -3.70 -3.42 -10.37
C PHE A 24 -2.21 -3.75 -10.64
N PRO A 25 -1.27 -2.87 -10.29
CA PRO A 25 0.15 -3.12 -10.51
C PRO A 25 0.71 -4.09 -9.45
N ASP A 26 0.88 -5.36 -9.83
CA ASP A 26 1.33 -6.46 -8.95
C ASP A 26 2.67 -6.18 -8.23
N GLU A 27 3.54 -5.35 -8.81
CA GLU A 27 4.78 -4.87 -8.18
C GLU A 27 4.56 -4.15 -6.85
N LEU A 28 3.36 -3.59 -6.61
CA LEU A 28 3.02 -2.95 -5.34
C LEU A 28 2.68 -3.94 -4.23
N ILE A 29 2.44 -5.22 -4.53
CA ILE A 29 2.11 -6.22 -3.50
C ILE A 29 3.27 -6.35 -2.50
N SER A 30 4.50 -6.51 -3.01
CA SER A 30 5.68 -6.65 -2.18
C SER A 30 5.95 -5.38 -1.36
N ASN A 31 5.87 -4.20 -1.99
CA ASN A 31 6.05 -2.93 -1.30
C ASN A 31 4.98 -2.71 -0.21
N GLY A 32 3.71 -3.00 -0.51
CA GLY A 32 2.61 -2.89 0.44
C GLY A 32 2.80 -3.82 1.64
N ALA A 33 3.20 -5.07 1.40
CA ALA A 33 3.49 -6.02 2.47
C ALA A 33 4.68 -5.60 3.34
N GLU A 34 5.76 -5.10 2.73
CA GLU A 34 6.95 -4.63 3.43
C GLU A 34 6.66 -3.43 4.35
N ILE A 35 5.82 -2.49 3.91
CA ILE A 35 5.40 -1.35 4.75
C ILE A 35 4.76 -1.85 6.05
N PHE A 36 3.81 -2.79 5.97
CA PHE A 36 3.20 -3.34 7.18
C PHE A 36 4.19 -4.14 8.02
N TYR A 37 5.08 -4.90 7.39
CA TYR A 37 6.11 -5.67 8.10
C TYR A 37 7.04 -4.75 8.92
N GLU A 38 7.59 -3.71 8.31
CA GLU A 38 8.47 -2.76 8.99
C GLU A 38 7.72 -1.96 10.07
N LEU A 39 6.46 -1.56 9.82
CA LEU A 39 5.64 -0.90 10.86
C LEU A 39 5.42 -1.81 12.09
N ILE A 40 5.16 -3.10 11.86
CA ILE A 40 4.98 -4.07 12.95
C ILE A 40 6.29 -4.24 13.74
N LYS A 41 7.41 -4.34 13.03
CA LYS A 41 8.76 -4.44 13.60
C LYS A 41 9.13 -3.23 14.45
N ASP A 42 8.90 -2.03 13.93
CA ASP A 42 9.14 -0.77 14.63
C ASP A 42 8.28 -0.63 15.89
N ILE A 43 6.98 -0.96 15.79
CA ILE A 43 6.05 -0.87 16.92
C ILE A 43 6.36 -1.90 18.00
N ASN A 44 6.77 -3.12 17.62
CA ASN A 44 6.99 -4.22 18.54
C ASN A 44 8.47 -4.39 18.97
N GLY A 45 9.39 -3.60 18.43
CA GLY A 45 10.82 -3.65 18.75
C GLY A 45 11.51 -4.96 18.33
N LYS A 46 11.11 -5.57 17.23
CA LYS A 46 11.68 -6.82 16.68
C LYS A 46 11.88 -6.75 15.17
#